data_AF-A0A165ECN4-F1
#
_entry.id   AF-A0A165ECN4-F1
#
_cell.length_a   1.000
_cell.length_b   1.000
_cell.length_c   1.000
_cell.angle_alpha   90.00
_cell.angle_beta   90.00
_cell.angle_gamma   90.00
#
_symmetry.space_group_name_H-M   'P 1'
#
loop_
_entity.id
_entity.type
_entity.pdbx_description
1 polymer ?
#
loop_
_entity_poly.entity_id
_entity_poly.type
_entity_poly.pdbx_seq_one_letter_code
_entity_poly.pdbx_strand_id
1 'polypeptide(L)'
;MSNIAWGRLLFWSTAIIGTGYVCLKTTVPTTDQLYSQLSPDLKRKADEIRIARQKNELQRQIEQASQNGSTGPVWASPPGK
;
A
#
# COMPACT_ATOMS: atom_id res chain seq x y z
N MET A 1 25.66 38.26 -17.99
CA MET A 1 24.78 37.70 -16.95
C MET A 1 23.82 36.73 -17.64
N SER A 2 24.06 35.41 -17.59
CA SER A 2 23.17 34.45 -18.25
C SER A 2 21.79 34.50 -17.63
N ASN A 3 20.79 34.91 -18.40
CA ASN A 3 19.37 34.79 -18.03
C ASN A 3 19.01 33.31 -18.02
N ILE A 4 19.27 32.64 -16.90
CA ILE A 4 18.86 31.25 -16.67
C ILE A 4 17.34 31.23 -16.75
N ALA A 5 16.81 30.56 -17.78
CA ALA A 5 15.38 30.45 -18.07
C ALA A 5 14.71 29.48 -17.09
N TRP A 6 14.66 29.84 -15.81
CA TRP A 6 14.08 29.06 -14.71
C TRP A 6 12.66 28.57 -15.00
N GLY A 7 11.82 29.40 -15.61
CA GLY A 7 10.46 28.99 -16.01
C GLY A 7 10.45 27.86 -17.04
N ARG A 8 11.38 27.88 -18.01
CA ARG A 8 11.51 26.83 -19.03
C ARG A 8 12.01 25.53 -18.40
N LEU A 9 12.96 25.62 -17.46
CA LEU A 9 13.47 24.45 -16.74
C LEU A 9 12.40 23.78 -15.88
N LEU A 10 11.61 24.57 -15.15
CA LEU A 10 10.51 24.06 -14.33
C LEU A 10 9.43 23.41 -15.21
N PHE A 11 9.06 24.05 -16.32
CA PHE A 11 8.09 23.50 -17.27
C PHE A 11 8.52 22.12 -17.80
N TRP A 12 9.75 22.00 -18.29
CA TRP A 12 10.26 20.72 -18.79
C TRP A 12 10.39 19.67 -17.69
N SER A 13 10.81 20.05 -16.48
CA SER A 13 10.88 19.14 -15.33
C SER A 13 9.51 18.57 -14.97
N THR A 14 8.50 19.43 -14.82
CA THR A 14 7.13 18.99 -14.53
C THR A 14 6.53 18.18 -15.68
N ALA A 15 6.83 18.54 -16.94
CA ALA A 15 6.37 17.80 -18.11
C ALA A 15 6.93 16.37 -18.12
N ILE A 16 8.23 16.19 -17.83
CA ILE A 16 8.87 14.87 -17.78
C ILE A 16 8.27 14.02 -16.65
N ILE A 17 8.17 14.58 -15.44
CA ILE A 17 7.60 13.88 -14.27
C ILE A 17 6.15 13.50 -14.52
N GLY A 18 5.35 14.44 -15.05
CA GLY A 18 3.95 14.22 -15.39
C GLY A 18 3.79 13.13 -16.45
N THR A 19 4.65 13.12 -17.46
CA THR A 19 4.66 12.05 -18.50
C THR A 19 4.96 10.69 -17.87
N GLY A 20 5.95 10.60 -16.98
CA GLY A 20 6.26 9.36 -16.26
C GLY A 20 5.07 8.84 -15.44
N TYR A 21 4.37 9.74 -14.74
CA TYR A 21 3.18 9.37 -13.97
C TYR A 21 2.02 8.90 -14.85
N VAL A 22 1.80 9.56 -16.00
CA VAL A 22 0.80 9.11 -16.97
C VAL A 22 1.14 7.72 -17.49
N CYS A 23 2.38 7.47 -17.89
CA CYS A 23 2.83 6.14 -18.30
C CYS A 23 2.56 5.08 -17.23
N LEU A 24 2.86 5.37 -15.96
CA LEU A 24 2.58 4.47 -14.84
C LEU A 24 1.07 4.16 -14.74
N LYS A 25 0.23 5.20 -14.77
CA LYS A 25 -1.22 5.06 -14.65
C LYS A 25 -1.85 4.29 -15.83
N THR A 26 -1.27 4.39 -17.03
CA THR A 26 -1.77 3.69 -18.22
C THR A 26 -1.32 2.25 -18.31
N THR A 27 -0.14 1.92 -17.78
CA THR A 27 0.46 0.57 -17.90
C THR A 27 0.08 -0.35 -16.76
N VAL A 28 -0.21 0.19 -15.59
CA VAL A 28 -0.61 -0.59 -14.41
C VAL A 28 -2.13 -0.52 -14.27
N PRO A 29 -2.86 -1.65 -14.44
CA PRO A 29 -4.30 -1.65 -14.23
C PRO A 29 -4.63 -1.36 -12.76
N THR A 30 -5.74 -0.69 -12.53
CA THR A 30 -6.29 -0.54 -11.18
C THR A 30 -6.69 -1.91 -10.62
N THR A 31 -6.78 -2.04 -9.29
CA THR A 31 -7.17 -3.31 -8.64
C THR A 31 -8.47 -3.86 -9.20
N ASP A 32 -9.48 -3.02 -9.37
CA ASP A 32 -10.81 -3.44 -9.85
C ASP A 32 -10.76 -3.91 -11.31
N GLN A 33 -9.97 -3.23 -12.15
CA GLN A 33 -9.74 -3.66 -13.53
C GLN A 33 -8.99 -4.98 -13.59
N LEU A 34 -7.95 -5.17 -12.77
CA LEU A 34 -7.23 -6.43 -12.65
C LEU A 34 -8.15 -7.57 -12.20
N TYR A 35 -8.94 -7.34 -11.14
CA TYR A 35 -9.94 -8.31 -10.67
C TYR A 35 -10.95 -8.66 -11.75
N SER A 36 -11.44 -7.69 -12.53
CA SER A 36 -12.41 -7.97 -13.59
C SER A 36 -11.84 -8.90 -14.68
N GLN A 37 -10.56 -8.74 -15.03
CA GLN A 37 -9.85 -9.51 -16.05
C GLN A 37 -9.41 -10.91 -15.57
N LEU A 38 -9.39 -11.15 -14.25
CA LEU A 38 -9.01 -12.46 -13.68
C LEU A 38 -10.06 -13.53 -13.99
N SER A 39 -9.59 -14.74 -14.29
CA SER A 39 -10.46 -15.91 -14.48
C SER A 39 -11.19 -16.27 -13.17
N PRO A 40 -12.35 -16.95 -13.24
CA PRO A 40 -13.14 -17.29 -12.05
C PRO A 40 -12.36 -18.08 -10.99
N ASP A 41 -11.43 -18.94 -11.40
CA ASP A 41 -10.58 -19.72 -10.48
C ASP A 41 -9.57 -18.84 -9.73
N LEU A 42 -8.98 -17.86 -10.43
CA LEU A 42 -8.02 -16.93 -9.84
C LEU A 42 -8.69 -15.94 -8.89
N LYS A 43 -9.92 -15.53 -9.19
CA LYS A 43 -10.77 -14.72 -8.29
C LYS A 43 -10.97 -15.45 -6.96
N ARG A 44 -11.38 -16.72 -7.00
CA ARG A 44 -11.56 -17.54 -5.77
C ARG A 44 -10.30 -17.60 -4.91
N LYS A 45 -9.14 -17.85 -5.51
CA LYS A 45 -7.86 -17.87 -4.77
C LYS A 45 -7.49 -16.51 -4.18
N ALA A 46 -7.72 -15.43 -4.91
CA ALA A 46 -7.45 -14.08 -4.40
C ALA A 46 -8.38 -13.73 -3.23
N ASP A 47 -9.65 -14.13 -3.30
CA ASP A 47 -10.62 -13.95 -2.23
C ASP A 47 -10.25 -14.80 -1.00
N GLU A 48 -9.82 -16.05 -1.17
CA GLU A 48 -9.32 -16.89 -0.09
C GLU A 48 -8.14 -16.23 0.66
N ILE A 49 -7.18 -15.66 -0.09
CA ILE A 49 -6.05 -14.93 0.51
C ILE A 49 -6.54 -13.67 1.24
N ARG A 50 -7.50 -12.94 0.67
CA ARG A 50 -8.06 -11.73 1.29
C ARG A 50 -8.77 -12.05 2.60
N ILE A 51 -9.58 -13.09 2.62
CA ILE A 51 -10.27 -13.59 3.81
C ILE A 51 -9.26 -14.07 4.85
N ALA A 52 -8.22 -14.81 4.44
CA ALA A 52 -7.18 -15.27 5.35
C ALA A 52 -6.43 -14.09 6.02
N ARG A 53 -6.12 -13.03 5.27
CA ARG A 53 -5.50 -11.82 5.83
C ARG A 53 -6.40 -11.13 6.85
N GLN A 54 -7.67 -10.93 6.51
CA GLN A 54 -8.65 -10.31 7.43
C GLN A 54 -8.81 -11.12 8.71
N LYS A 55 -8.87 -12.46 8.61
CA LYS A 55 -8.94 -13.35 9.79
C LYS A 55 -7.69 -13.23 10.66
N ASN A 56 -6.51 -13.22 10.07
CA ASN A 56 -5.26 -13.08 10.81
C ASN A 56 -5.13 -11.70 11.48
N GLU A 57 -5.55 -10.63 10.80
CA GLU A 57 -5.57 -9.28 11.37
C GLU A 57 -6.57 -9.17 12.53
N LEU A 58 -7.76 -9.73 12.37
CA LEU A 58 -8.76 -9.79 13.45
C LEU A 58 -8.26 -10.62 14.63
N GLN A 59 -7.64 -11.76 14.38
CA GLN A 59 -7.10 -12.61 15.43
C GLN A 59 -5.97 -11.92 16.19
N ARG A 60 -5.08 -11.20 15.50
CA ARG A 60 -4.07 -10.36 16.14
C ARG A 60 -4.69 -9.24 16.97
N GLN A 61 -5.76 -8.60 16.50
CA GLN A 61 -6.47 -7.58 17.28
C GLN A 61 -7.14 -8.18 18.53
N ILE A 62 -7.69 -9.39 18.44
CA ILE A 62 -8.29 -10.10 19.58
C ILE A 62 -7.20 -10.51 20.59
N GLU A 63 -6.06 -11.02 20.12
CA GLU A 63 -4.90 -11.35 20.97
C GLU A 63 -4.32 -10.10 21.63
N GLN A 64 -4.23 -8.98 20.92
CA GLN A 64 -3.83 -7.70 21.50
C GLN A 64 -4.86 -7.20 22.52
N ALA A 65 -6.16 -7.28 22.21
CA ALA A 65 -7.22 -6.87 23.12
C ALA A 65 -7.28 -7.75 24.39
N SER A 66 -7.00 -9.05 24.29
CA SER A 66 -6.92 -9.95 25.45
C SER A 66 -5.67 -9.72 26.28
N GLN A 67 -4.55 -9.32 25.66
CA GLN A 67 -3.31 -8.95 26.34
C GLN A 67 -3.37 -7.55 26.99
N ASN A 68 -4.20 -6.64 26.48
CA ASN A 68 -4.43 -5.29 27.01
C ASN A 68 -5.17 -5.26 28.37
N GLY A 69 -5.46 -6.43 28.97
CA GLY A 69 -5.71 -6.55 30.42
C GLY A 69 -4.47 -6.27 31.29
N SER A 70 -3.31 -6.03 30.67
CA SER A 70 -2.08 -5.57 31.32
C SER A 70 -1.88 -4.06 31.10
N THR A 71 -1.73 -3.31 32.19
CA THR A 71 -1.75 -1.84 32.29
C THR A 71 -0.51 -1.13 31.71
N GLY A 72 0.07 -1.61 30.61
CA GLY A 72 1.26 -0.97 30.02
C GLY A 72 1.45 -1.27 28.54
N PRO A 73 2.08 -0.36 27.77
CA PRO A 73 2.36 -0.60 26.37
C PRO A 73 3.39 -1.73 26.19
N VAL A 74 3.22 -2.55 25.16
CA VAL A 74 4.01 -3.79 24.90
C VAL A 74 5.53 -3.56 24.88
N TRP A 75 5.99 -2.35 24.53
CA TRP A 75 7.41 -1.97 24.52
C TRP A 75 8.02 -1.72 25.91
N ALA A 76 7.19 -1.62 26.96
CA ALA A 76 7.64 -1.38 28.33
C ALA A 76 8.00 -2.67 29.11
N SER A 77 7.78 -3.85 28.53
CA SER A 77 8.13 -5.14 29.16
C SER A 77 9.63 -5.39 29.12
N PRO A 78 10.32 -5.63 30.26
CA PRO A 78 11.73 -6.02 30.27
C PRO A 78 11.89 -7.40 29.61
N PRO A 79 12.93 -7.60 28.78
CA PRO A 79 13.24 -8.94 28.26
C PRO A 79 13.56 -9.86 29.44
N GLY A 80 12.76 -10.92 29.61
CA GLY A 80 12.94 -11.92 30.64
C GLY A 80 14.31 -12.60 30.52
N LYS A 81 14.96 -12.84 31.66
CA LYS A 81 16.21 -13.60 31.78
C LYS A 81 16.05 -15.05 31.35
#